data_AF-A0A4Q7AQ11-F1
#
_entry.id   AF-A0A4Q7AQ11-F1
#
_cell.length_a   1.000
_cell.length_b   1.000
_cell.length_c   1.000
_cell.angle_alpha   90.00
_cell.angle_beta   90.00
_cell.angle_gamma   90.00
#
_symmetry.space_group_name_H-M   'P 1'
#
loop_
_entity.id
_entity.type
_entity.pdbx_description
1 polymer ?
#
loop_
_entity_poly.entity_id
_entity_poly.type
_entity_poly.pdbx_seq_one_letter_code
_entity_poly.pdbx_strand_id
1 'polypeptide(L)'
;MTAKVLDPCCGSRMMHFDRINQNVVFGDIRTESHILCDGRSLEVAPDIEMDFRNMPFEDETFHAVVFDPPHLLHAGDKSWLALKYGKLGQDWRSDLALGFAECFRVLKPNGMLIF
;
A
#
# COMPACT_ATOMS: atom_id res chain seq x y z
N MET A 1 17.24 7.24 -1.54
CA MET A 1 16.00 8.05 -1.53
C MET A 1 16.07 9.05 -0.39
N THR A 2 15.50 10.24 -0.55
CA THR A 2 15.39 11.26 0.53
C THR A 2 14.14 11.06 1.39
N ALA A 3 13.10 10.41 0.83
CA ALA A 3 11.85 10.10 1.50
C ALA A 3 12.09 9.31 2.80
N LYS A 4 11.26 9.60 3.80
CA LYS A 4 11.40 9.11 5.18
C LYS A 4 10.30 8.14 5.59
N VAL A 5 9.19 8.15 4.86
CA VAL A 5 7.99 7.37 5.13
C VAL A 5 7.74 6.41 3.96
N LEU A 6 7.24 5.23 4.26
CA LEU A 6 6.76 4.26 3.28
C LEU A 6 5.26 4.03 3.47
N ASP A 7 4.50 4.05 2.39
CA ASP A 7 3.16 3.49 2.30
C ASP A 7 3.20 2.38 1.24
N PRO A 8 3.25 1.09 1.62
CA PRO A 8 3.41 -0.02 0.68
C PRO A 8 2.08 -0.51 0.09
N CYS A 9 0.95 0.11 0.44
CA CYS A 9 -0.39 -0.28 0.01
C CYS A 9 -1.23 0.95 -0.39
N CYS A 10 -0.62 1.87 -1.13
CA CYS A 10 -1.14 3.22 -1.22
C CYS A 10 -2.49 3.34 -1.94
N GLY A 11 -2.84 2.38 -2.81
CA GLY A 11 -4.03 2.46 -3.66
C GLY A 11 -4.08 3.80 -4.39
N SER A 12 -5.18 4.53 -4.21
CA SER A 12 -5.36 5.90 -4.75
C SER A 12 -4.77 7.02 -3.86
N ARG A 13 -3.81 6.67 -3.00
CA ARG A 13 -3.09 7.52 -2.03
C ARG A 13 -4.01 8.20 -1.02
N MET A 14 -5.13 7.55 -0.66
CA MET A 14 -6.20 8.17 0.13
C MET A 14 -5.92 8.33 1.62
N MET A 15 -4.99 7.55 2.17
CA MET A 15 -4.54 7.68 3.55
C MET A 15 -3.80 9.01 3.77
N HIS A 16 -3.24 9.58 2.71
CA HIS A 16 -2.46 10.82 2.75
C HIS A 16 -3.29 12.03 2.32
N PHE A 17 -3.28 13.07 3.15
CA PHE A 17 -3.91 14.35 2.78
C PHE A 17 -3.22 14.99 1.57
N ASP A 18 -1.89 15.06 1.60
CA ASP A 18 -1.06 15.42 0.45
C ASP A 18 -0.65 14.16 -0.32
N ARG A 19 -1.30 13.93 -1.47
CA ARG A 19 -1.11 12.74 -2.31
C ARG A 19 0.17 12.77 -3.15
N ILE A 20 0.89 13.90 -3.18
CA ILE A 20 2.16 14.06 -3.91
C ILE A 20 3.33 14.35 -2.96
N ASN A 21 3.15 14.04 -1.66
CA ASN A 21 4.15 14.31 -0.63
C ASN A 21 5.46 13.58 -0.93
N GLN A 22 6.50 14.34 -1.26
CA GLN A 22 7.83 13.81 -1.62
C GLN A 22 8.56 13.11 -0.45
N ASN A 23 8.03 13.19 0.77
CA ASN A 23 8.59 12.49 1.92
C ASN A 23 8.06 11.06 2.07
N VAL A 24 7.05 10.68 1.29
CA VAL A 24 6.42 9.36 1.29
C VAL A 24 6.82 8.66 -0.01
N VAL A 25 7.28 7.41 0.10
CA VAL A 25 7.36 6.50 -1.04
C VAL A 25 6.03 5.77 -1.10
N PHE A 26 5.32 5.93 -2.22
CA PHE A 26 4.06 5.24 -2.45
C PHE A 26 4.30 3.94 -3.22
N GLY A 27 3.92 2.81 -2.63
CA GLY A 27 3.96 1.49 -3.26
C GLY A 27 2.58 0.86 -3.34
N ASP A 28 2.32 0.11 -4.40
CA ASP A 28 1.15 -0.75 -4.57
C ASP A 28 1.55 -1.85 -5.56
N ILE A 29 0.91 -3.03 -5.48
CA ILE A 29 1.16 -4.12 -6.44
C ILE A 29 0.50 -3.84 -7.81
N ARG A 30 -0.24 -2.74 -7.92
CA ARG A 30 -1.04 -2.38 -9.09
C ARG A 30 -0.63 -1.01 -9.63
N THR A 31 -0.66 -0.89 -10.95
CA THR A 31 -0.79 0.39 -11.66
C THR A 31 -2.02 0.31 -12.55
N GLU A 32 -3.08 1.02 -12.19
CA GLU A 32 -4.40 0.86 -12.82
C GLU A 32 -5.16 2.18 -12.93
N SER A 33 -5.98 2.28 -13.97
CA SER A 33 -6.90 3.40 -14.18
C SER A 33 -8.29 2.89 -14.53
N HIS A 34 -9.30 3.37 -13.81
CA HIS A 34 -10.69 2.94 -13.94
C HIS A 34 -11.63 4.13 -13.99
N ILE A 35 -12.74 3.98 -14.72
CA ILE A 35 -13.92 4.84 -14.56
C ILE A 35 -14.96 4.06 -13.77
N LEU A 36 -15.33 4.62 -12.63
CA LEU A 36 -16.28 4.01 -11.71
C LEU A 36 -17.71 4.09 -12.26
N CYS A 37 -18.62 3.30 -11.71
CA CYS A 37 -20.02 3.25 -12.18
C CYS A 37 -20.77 4.60 -12.08
N ASP A 38 -20.27 5.54 -11.27
CA ASP A 38 -20.78 6.89 -11.13
C ASP A 38 -20.01 7.95 -11.94
N GLY A 39 -19.11 7.52 -12.83
CA GLY A 39 -18.34 8.38 -13.72
C GLY A 39 -17.07 9.00 -13.12
N ARG A 40 -16.79 8.78 -11.83
CA ARG A 40 -15.53 9.25 -11.21
C ARG A 40 -14.34 8.44 -11.73
N SER A 41 -13.19 9.08 -11.89
CA SER A 41 -11.93 8.39 -12.13
C SER A 41 -11.37 7.81 -10.83
N LEU A 42 -10.82 6.61 -10.92
CA LEU A 42 -10.00 5.98 -9.90
C LEU A 42 -8.64 5.68 -10.53
N GLU A 43 -7.59 6.20 -9.94
CA GLU A 43 -6.22 6.00 -10.38
C GLU A 43 -5.40 5.44 -9.24
N VAL A 44 -4.76 4.30 -9.51
CA VAL A 44 -3.74 3.68 -8.66
C VAL A 44 -2.43 3.82 -9.41
N ALA A 45 -1.61 4.75 -8.97
CA ALA A 45 -0.33 5.08 -9.59
C ALA A 45 0.72 5.23 -8.48
N PRO A 46 1.33 4.12 -8.02
CA PRO A 46 2.39 4.18 -7.02
C PRO A 46 3.67 4.78 -7.64
N ASP A 47 4.60 5.22 -6.79
CA ASP A 47 5.96 5.55 -7.24
C ASP A 47 6.72 4.29 -7.62
N ILE A 48 6.40 3.16 -6.97
CA ILE A 48 7.00 1.85 -7.19
C ILE A 48 5.90 0.80 -7.21
N GLU A 49 5.74 0.09 -8.34
CA GLU A 49 4.89 -1.09 -8.39
C GLU A 49 5.59 -2.26 -7.67
N MET A 50 5.07 -2.69 -6.52
CA MET A 50 5.72 -3.69 -5.66
C MET A 50 4.73 -4.49 -4.82
N ASP A 51 5.15 -5.69 -4.42
CA ASP A 51 4.41 -6.53 -3.49
C ASP A 51 4.85 -6.26 -2.05
N PHE A 52 3.93 -5.89 -1.17
CA PHE A 52 4.24 -5.62 0.25
C PHE A 52 4.82 -6.85 0.98
N ARG A 53 4.64 -8.06 0.43
CA ARG A 53 5.17 -9.32 0.99
C ARG A 53 6.66 -9.51 0.73
N ASN A 54 7.24 -8.73 -0.19
CA ASN A 54 8.66 -8.78 -0.55
C ASN A 54 9.09 -7.42 -1.12
N MET A 55 9.38 -6.47 -0.24
CA MET A 55 9.63 -5.09 -0.61
C MET A 55 11.08 -4.87 -1.06
N PRO A 56 11.34 -4.13 -2.17
CA PRO A 56 12.68 -3.93 -2.73
C PRO A 56 13.47 -2.84 -1.99
N PHE A 57 13.44 -2.86 -0.66
CA PHE A 57 14.17 -1.94 0.20
C PHE A 57 15.10 -2.69 1.13
N GLU A 58 16.22 -2.05 1.46
CA GLU A 58 17.13 -2.54 2.49
C GLU A 58 16.49 -2.45 3.88
N ASP A 59 17.03 -3.21 4.81
CA ASP A 59 16.65 -3.16 6.22
C ASP A 59 16.82 -1.75 6.78
N GLU A 60 15.98 -1.37 7.75
CA GLU A 60 16.09 -0.11 8.48
C GLU A 60 16.16 1.15 7.59
N THR A 61 15.41 1.18 6.49
CA THR A 61 15.40 2.29 5.54
C THR A 61 14.54 3.47 6.00
N PHE A 62 13.33 3.21 6.52
CA PHE A 62 12.30 4.23 6.77
C PHE A 62 12.14 4.57 8.25
N HIS A 63 11.75 5.81 8.55
CA HIS A 63 11.46 6.25 9.93
C HIS A 63 10.01 5.97 10.33
N ALA A 64 9.12 5.89 9.35
CA ALA A 64 7.75 5.49 9.55
C ALA A 64 7.25 4.62 8.39
N VAL A 65 6.35 3.70 8.69
CA VAL A 65 5.64 2.89 7.70
C VAL A 65 4.14 3.02 7.98
N VAL A 66 3.36 3.32 6.95
CA VAL A 66 1.89 3.36 7.00
C VAL A 66 1.39 2.13 6.26
N PHE A 67 0.98 1.11 6.99
CA PHE A 67 0.55 -0.16 6.42
C PHE A 67 -0.98 -0.26 6.50
N ASP A 68 -1.67 0.13 5.43
CA ASP A 68 -3.12 -0.05 5.26
C ASP A 68 -3.40 -1.04 4.12
N PRO A 69 -3.17 -2.36 4.31
CA PRO A 69 -3.39 -3.34 3.27
C PRO A 69 -4.90 -3.55 3.02
N PRO A 70 -5.26 -4.22 1.91
CA PRO A 70 -6.66 -4.58 1.66
C PRO A 70 -7.28 -5.29 2.86
N HIS A 71 -8.55 -4.98 3.16
CA HIS A 71 -9.31 -5.61 4.26
C HIS A 71 -10.54 -6.38 3.78
N LEU A 72 -10.77 -6.41 2.46
CA LEU A 72 -11.94 -7.05 1.86
C LEU A 72 -11.65 -8.51 1.51
N LEU A 73 -12.38 -9.44 2.12
CA LEU A 73 -12.36 -10.87 1.75
C LEU A 73 -13.37 -11.19 0.66
N HIS A 74 -14.56 -10.58 0.74
CA HIS A 74 -15.69 -10.85 -0.13
C HIS A 74 -16.12 -9.58 -0.86
N ALA A 75 -15.50 -9.37 -2.02
CA ALA A 75 -15.90 -8.33 -2.96
C ALA A 75 -15.84 -8.91 -4.38
N GLY A 76 -16.82 -8.56 -5.22
CA GLY A 76 -16.74 -8.89 -6.65
C GLY A 76 -15.57 -8.15 -7.27
N ASP A 77 -14.81 -8.79 -8.15
CA ASP A 77 -13.54 -8.24 -8.64
C ASP A 77 -13.74 -6.93 -9.43
N LYS A 78 -14.94 -6.73 -10.01
CA LYS A 78 -15.35 -5.48 -10.68
C LYS A 78 -16.09 -4.50 -9.77
N SER A 79 -16.23 -4.81 -8.49
CA SER A 79 -16.90 -3.90 -7.56
C SER A 79 -16.00 -2.68 -7.29
N TRP A 80 -16.63 -1.52 -7.15
CA TRP A 80 -15.93 -0.27 -6.80
C TRP A 80 -15.04 -0.43 -5.55
N LEU A 81 -15.51 -1.19 -4.55
CA LEU A 81 -14.76 -1.47 -3.33
C LEU A 81 -13.47 -2.24 -3.60
N ALA A 82 -13.53 -3.30 -4.42
CA ALA A 82 -12.35 -4.09 -4.77
C ALA A 82 -11.35 -3.28 -5.59
N LEU A 83 -11.82 -2.49 -6.56
CA LEU A 83 -10.94 -1.63 -7.35
C LEU A 83 -10.22 -0.61 -6.47
N LYS A 84 -10.96 0.00 -5.54
CA LYS A 84 -10.45 1.09 -4.71
C LYS A 84 -9.51 0.62 -3.59
N TYR A 85 -9.89 -0.44 -2.87
CA TYR A 85 -9.21 -0.90 -1.66
C TYR A 85 -8.42 -2.19 -1.85
N GLY A 86 -8.46 -2.78 -3.04
CA GLY A 86 -7.94 -4.12 -3.27
C GLY A 86 -8.78 -5.20 -2.58
N LYS A 87 -8.29 -6.43 -2.61
CA LYS A 87 -8.94 -7.59 -2.01
C LYS A 87 -7.90 -8.56 -1.48
N LEU A 88 -8.18 -9.13 -0.32
CA LEU A 88 -7.38 -10.18 0.28
C LEU A 88 -7.66 -11.53 -0.39
N GLY A 89 -6.60 -12.31 -0.62
CA GLY A 89 -6.68 -13.67 -1.15
C GLY A 89 -7.13 -14.71 -0.11
N GLN A 90 -7.10 -15.99 -0.49
CA GLN A 90 -7.38 -17.09 0.45
C GLN A 90 -6.31 -17.17 1.56
N ASP A 91 -5.05 -16.87 1.21
CA ASP A 91 -3.89 -16.94 2.09
C ASP A 91 -3.61 -15.64 2.84
N TRP A 92 -4.63 -14.78 2.98
CA TRP A 92 -4.48 -13.43 3.52
C TRP A 92 -3.78 -13.35 4.88
N ARG A 93 -3.94 -14.37 5.74
CA ARG A 93 -3.26 -14.40 7.05
C ARG A 93 -1.75 -14.50 6.87
N SER A 94 -1.31 -15.34 5.94
CA SER A 94 0.09 -15.51 5.58
C SER A 94 0.62 -14.27 4.87
N ASP A 95 -0.16 -13.71 3.95
CA ASP A 95 0.19 -12.48 3.23
C ASP A 95 0.41 -11.33 4.22
N LEU A 96 -0.54 -11.07 5.12
CA LEU A 96 -0.41 -10.02 6.13
C LEU A 96 0.76 -10.28 7.08
N ALA A 97 0.99 -11.52 7.49
CA ALA A 97 2.14 -11.85 8.34
C ALA A 97 3.48 -11.52 7.66
N LEU A 98 3.61 -11.84 6.37
CA LEU A 98 4.76 -11.45 5.56
C LEU A 98 4.85 -9.92 5.40
N GLY A 99 3.73 -9.26 5.15
CA GLY A 99 3.68 -7.80 5.04
C GLY A 99 4.10 -7.08 6.32
N PHE A 100 3.64 -7.55 7.49
CA PHE A 100 4.11 -7.03 8.77
C PHE A 100 5.61 -7.27 8.96
N ALA A 101 6.11 -8.48 8.65
CA ALA A 101 7.53 -8.79 8.76
C ALA A 101 8.38 -7.85 7.89
N GLU A 102 7.97 -7.62 6.65
CA GLU A 102 8.63 -6.68 5.74
C GLU A 102 8.54 -5.23 6.26
N CYS A 103 7.38 -4.80 6.77
CA CYS A 103 7.21 -3.46 7.36
C CYS A 103 8.17 -3.24 8.54
N PHE A 104 8.32 -4.23 9.42
CA PHE A 104 9.28 -4.14 10.53
C PHE A 104 10.73 -4.23 10.07
N ARG A 105 11.03 -5.04 9.04
CA ARG A 105 12.38 -5.17 8.47
C ARG A 105 12.88 -3.83 7.90
N VAL A 106 12.05 -3.13 7.14
CA VAL A 106 12.43 -1.86 6.51
C VAL A 106 12.31 -0.66 7.46
N LEU A 107 11.73 -0.84 8.65
CA LEU A 107 11.58 0.21 9.65
C LEU A 107 12.87 0.36 10.47
N LYS A 108 13.30 1.60 10.68
CA LYS A 108 14.45 1.91 11.54
C LYS A 108 14.17 1.55 13.00
N PRO A 109 15.22 1.30 13.82
CA PRO A 109 15.09 1.25 15.26
C PRO A 109 14.40 2.51 15.81
N ASN A 110 13.42 2.32 16.69
CA ASN A 110 12.53 3.38 17.22
C ASN A 110 11.66 4.09 16.18
N GLY A 111 11.50 3.51 14.99
CA GLY A 111 10.53 3.98 14.00
C GLY A 111 9.08 3.67 14.38
N MET A 112 8.14 4.24 13.66
CA MET A 112 6.70 4.08 13.90
C MET A 112 6.02 3.32 12.76
N LEU A 113 5.32 2.24 13.09
CA LEU A 113 4.37 1.57 12.20
C LEU A 113 2.94 2.02 12.53
N ILE A 114 2.18 2.42 11.51
CA ILE A 114 0.74 2.71 11.59
C ILE A 114 0.00 1.60 10.84
N PHE A 115 -0.99 0.96 11.47
CA PHE A 115 -1.85 -0.09 10.92
C PHE A 115 -3.26 0.02 11.53
#